data_AF-A0A1X0SZC4-F1
#
_entry.id   AF-A0A1X0SZC4-F1
#
_cell.length_a   1.000
_cell.length_b   1.000
_cell.length_c   1.000
_cell.angle_alpha   90.00
_cell.angle_beta   90.00
_cell.angle_gamma   90.00
#
_symmetry.space_group_name_H-M   'P 1'
#
loop_
_entity.id
_entity.type
_entity.pdbx_description
1 polymer ?
#
loop_
_entity_poly.entity_id
_entity_poly.type
_entity_poly.pdbx_seq_one_letter_code
_entity_poly.pdbx_strand_id
1 'polypeptide(L)' 'MPNAARKDELAGAIAATRDNIRTLVEQASAASGEAEEERIADRIAEEEANLAALQSEMDGTTDDQR' A
#
# COMPACT_ATOMS: atom_id res chain seq x y z
N MET A 1 0.30 -2.98 26.48
CA MET A 1 0.11 -3.84 25.29
C MET A 1 0.61 -3.11 24.06
N PRO A 2 1.91 -3.10 23.77
CA PRO A 2 2.47 -2.35 22.63
C PRO A 2 2.24 -3.03 21.27
N ASN A 3 2.03 -4.34 21.25
CA ASN A 3 1.96 -5.12 20.00
C ASN A 3 0.58 -5.06 19.31
N ALA A 4 -0.51 -4.91 20.07
CA ALA A 4 -1.86 -4.70 19.50
C ALA A 4 -1.98 -3.33 18.82
N ALA A 5 -1.46 -2.28 19.45
CA ALA A 5 -1.40 -0.95 18.86
C ALA A 5 -0.60 -0.94 17.55
N ARG A 6 0.53 -1.66 17.51
CA ARG A 6 1.32 -1.80 16.27
C ARG A 6 0.56 -2.50 15.15
N LYS A 7 -0.22 -3.55 15.45
CA LYS A 7 -1.07 -4.23 14.46
C LYS A 7 -2.15 -3.29 13.91
N ASP A 8 -2.81 -2.52 14.76
CA ASP A 8 -3.83 -1.56 14.35
C ASP A 8 -3.23 -0.44 13.47
N GLU A 9 -2.03 0.05 13.81
CA GLU A 9 -1.28 1.01 13.00
C GLU A 9 -0.95 0.44 11.61
N LEU A 10 -0.43 -0.79 11.54
CA LEU A 10 -0.11 -1.46 10.28
C LEU A 10 -1.36 -1.70 9.43
N ALA A 11 -2.46 -2.12 10.03
CA ALA A 11 -3.73 -2.29 9.33
C ALA A 11 -4.26 -0.96 8.76
N GLY A 12 -4.13 0.14 9.52
CA GLY A 12 -4.46 1.48 9.06
C GLY A 12 -3.59 1.95 7.89
N ALA A 13 -2.28 1.73 7.97
CA ALA A 13 -1.35 2.06 6.89
C ALA A 13 -1.60 1.23 5.62
N ILE A 14 -1.91 -0.06 5.75
CA ILE A 14 -2.29 -0.94 4.64
C ILE A 14 -3.57 -0.44 3.97
N ALA A 15 -4.58 -0.07 4.75
CA ALA A 15 -5.84 0.45 4.23
C ALA A 15 -5.62 1.75 3.44
N ALA A 16 -4.84 2.69 3.98
CA ALA A 16 -4.50 3.93 3.31
C ALA A 16 -3.71 3.70 2.02
N THR A 17 -2.71 2.82 2.04
CA THR A 17 -1.91 2.49 0.85
C THR A 17 -2.76 1.88 -0.27
N ARG A 18 -3.70 1.00 0.07
CA ARG A 18 -4.64 0.42 -0.90
C ARG A 18 -5.58 1.48 -1.51
N ASP A 19 -6.04 2.43 -0.71
CA ASP A 19 -6.87 3.53 -1.19
C ASP A 19 -6.10 4.47 -2.13
N ASN A 20 -4.82 4.71 -1.84
CA ASN A 20 -3.92 5.44 -2.72
C ASN A 20 -3.73 4.71 -4.06
N ILE A 21 -3.47 3.40 -4.06
CA ILE A 21 -3.35 2.59 -5.28
C ILE A 21 -4.64 2.68 -6.09
N ARG A 22 -5.81 2.55 -5.46
CA ARG A 22 -7.10 2.68 -6.15
C ARG A 22 -7.25 4.06 -6.80
N THR A 23 -6.93 5.12 -6.07
CA THR A 23 -6.98 6.48 -6.60
C THR A 23 -6.04 6.67 -7.79
N LEU A 24 -4.83 6.10 -7.72
CA LEU A 24 -3.87 6.14 -8.83
C LEU A 24 -4.37 5.36 -10.05
N VAL A 25 -5.00 4.21 -9.87
CA VAL A 25 -5.62 3.44 -10.98
C VAL A 25 -6.76 4.23 -11.62
N GLU A 26 -7.59 4.92 -10.82
CA GLU A 26 -8.64 5.81 -11.33
C GLU A 26 -8.04 7.00 -12.09
N GLN A 27 -6.92 7.57 -11.61
CA GLN A 27 -6.18 8.63 -12.31
C GLN A 27 -5.55 8.13 -13.61
N ALA A 28 -4.95 6.93 -13.65
CA ALA A 28 -4.39 6.34 -14.85
C ALA A 28 -5.47 6.18 -15.94
N SER A 29 -6.68 5.79 -15.52
CA SER A 29 -7.83 5.64 -16.42
C SER A 29 -8.36 6.98 -16.96
N ALA A 30 -8.12 8.08 -16.23
CA ALA A 30 -8.53 9.43 -16.60
C ALA A 30 -7.40 10.24 -17.28
N ALA A 31 -6.15 9.78 -17.18
CA ALA A 31 -5.00 10.38 -17.82
C ALA A 31 -5.14 10.32 -19.35
N SER A 32 -4.60 11.32 -20.02
CA SER A 32 -4.50 11.32 -21.48
C SER A 32 -3.05 11.60 -21.86
N GLY A 33 -2.37 10.54 -22.33
CA GLY A 33 -1.00 10.62 -22.83
C GLY A 33 -0.04 9.66 -22.13
N GLU A 34 0.81 9.01 -22.93
CA GLU A 34 1.72 7.95 -22.50
C GLU A 34 2.63 8.36 -21.33
N ALA A 35 3.17 9.59 -21.34
CA ALA A 35 4.06 10.06 -20.27
C ALA A 35 3.35 10.30 -18.92
N GLU A 36 2.03 10.53 -18.92
CA GLU A 36 1.26 10.61 -17.68
C GLU A 36 0.89 9.21 -17.18
N GLU A 37 0.45 8.34 -18.10
CA GLU A 37 0.17 6.93 -17.80
C GLU A 37 1.41 6.21 -17.23
N GLU A 38 2.59 6.43 -17.79
CA GLU A 38 3.86 5.83 -17.32
C GLU A 38 4.22 6.33 -15.91
N ARG A 39 4.09 7.63 -15.64
CA ARG A 39 4.33 8.20 -14.30
C ARG A 39 3.38 7.65 -13.24
N ILE A 40 2.10 7.47 -13.60
CA ILE A 40 1.11 6.90 -12.69
C ILE A 40 1.40 5.40 -12.49
N ALA A 41 1.79 4.68 -13.54
CA ALA A 41 2.17 3.26 -13.45
C ALA A 41 3.39 3.05 -12.54
N ASP A 42 4.44 3.87 -12.67
CA ASP A 42 5.61 3.85 -11.79
C ASP A 42 5.19 4.08 -10.33
N ARG A 43 4.31 5.05 -10.10
CA ARG A 43 3.81 5.35 -8.75
C ARG A 43 2.99 4.21 -8.17
N ILE A 44 2.16 3.54 -8.98
CA ILE A 44 1.42 2.35 -8.56
C ILE A 44 2.38 1.25 -8.13
N ALA A 45 3.44 0.99 -8.91
CA ALA A 45 4.44 -0.03 -8.58
C ALA A 45 5.17 0.27 -7.26
N GLU A 46 5.49 1.53 -6.99
CA GLU A 46 6.04 1.95 -5.69
C GLU A 46 5.08 1.68 -4.52
N GLU A 47 3.81 2.04 -4.67
CA GLU A 47 2.80 1.85 -3.61
C GLU A 47 2.47 0.35 -3.40
N GLU A 48 2.51 -0.46 -4.45
CA GLU A 48 2.37 -1.92 -4.34
C GLU A 48 3.56 -2.55 -3.59
N ALA A 49 4.79 -2.10 -3.83
CA ALA A 49 5.96 -2.54 -3.10
C ALA A 49 5.87 -2.15 -1.61
N ASN A 50 5.41 -0.93 -1.32
CA ASN A 50 5.15 -0.47 0.05
C ASN A 50 4.06 -1.32 0.73
N LEU A 51 2.97 -1.62 0.02
CA LEU A 51 1.92 -2.48 0.52
C LEU A 51 2.44 -3.88 0.88
N ALA A 52 3.27 -4.47 0.02
CA ALA A 52 3.89 -5.78 0.28
C ALA A 52 4.79 -5.75 1.52
N ALA A 53 5.58 -4.68 1.72
CA ALA A 53 6.42 -4.52 2.91
C ALA A 53 5.57 -4.41 4.19
N LEU A 54 4.51 -3.61 4.18
CA LEU A 54 3.59 -3.46 5.32
C LEU A 54 2.88 -4.78 5.66
N GLN A 55 2.47 -5.56 4.65
CA GLN A 55 1.88 -6.88 4.84
C GLN A 55 2.88 -7.86 5.45
N SER A 56 4.12 -7.89 4.96
CA SER A 56 5.18 -8.73 5.54
C SER A 56 5.46 -8.37 7.00
N GLU A 57 5.46 -7.09 7.36
CA GLU A 57 5.64 -6.67 8.75
C GLU A 57 4.47 -7.13 9.62
N MET A 58 3.24 -7.01 9.14
CA MET A 58 2.03 -7.44 9.85
C MET A 58 1.97 -8.96 10.06
N ASP A 59 2.39 -9.73 9.04
CA ASP A 59 2.47 -11.18 9.11
C ASP A 59 3.57 -11.63 10.09
N GLY A 60 4.75 -11.01 10.03
CA GLY A 60 5.83 -11.24 10.99
C GLY A 60 5.44 -10.88 12.43
N THR A 61 4.68 -9.80 12.61
CA THR A 61 4.11 -9.39 13.90
C THR A 61 3.08 -10.41 14.42
N THR A 62 2.48 -11.21 13.55
CA THR A 62 1.51 -12.25 13.92
C THR A 62 2.19 -13.58 14.24
N ASP A 63 3.24 -13.95 13.52
CA ASP A 63 4.01 -15.16 13.80
C ASP A 63 4.86 -15.06 15.08
N ASP A 64 5.35 -13.86 15.45
CA ASP A 64 6.02 -13.62 16.75
C ASP A 64 5.10 -13.86 17.98
N GLN A 65 3.79 -14.05 17.76
CA GLN A 65 2.80 -14.25 18.82
C GLN A 65 2.36 -15.72 19.03
N ARG A 66 2.93 -16.69 18.30
CA ARG A 66 2.61 -18.13 18.40
C ARG A 66 3.68 -18.91 19.15
#